data_AF-A0A0A2UXG1-F1
#
_entry.id   AF-A0A0A2UXG1-F1
#
_cell.length_a   1.000
_cell.length_b   1.000
_cell.length_c   1.000
_cell.angle_alpha   90.00
_cell.angle_beta   90.00
_cell.angle_gamma   90.00
#
_symmetry.space_group_name_H-M   'P 1'
#
loop_
_entity.id
_entity.type
_entity.pdbx_description
1 polymer ?
#
loop_
_entity_poly.entity_id
_entity_poly.type
_entity_poly.pdbx_seq_one_letter_code
_entity_poly.pdbx_strand_id
1 'polypeptide(L)' 'MEDKKCLKCGGTEFSEGTDYTPIRKSKSSFKSSNKIYTFCMKCGEVDSIRIENPAIFKQ' A
#
# COMPACT_ATOMS: atom_id res chain seq x y z
N MET A 1 -18.63 -12.89 3.27
CA MET A 1 -17.34 -12.24 3.01
C MET A 1 -17.29 -12.05 1.51
N GLU A 2 -17.25 -10.82 1.01
CA GLU A 2 -17.13 -10.61 -0.44
C GLU A 2 -15.75 -11.07 -0.88
N ASP A 3 -15.70 -12.07 -1.78
CA ASP A 3 -14.47 -12.51 -2.41
C ASP A 3 -13.89 -11.34 -3.22
N LYS A 4 -12.83 -10.74 -2.69
CA LYS A 4 -12.14 -9.63 -3.33
C LYS A 4 -11.59 -10.07 -4.69
N LYS A 5 -12.01 -9.40 -5.75
CA LYS A 5 -11.57 -9.65 -7.13
C LYS A 5 -10.89 -8.42 -7.70
N CYS A 6 -9.83 -8.64 -8.46
CA CYS A 6 -9.15 -7.57 -9.19
C CYS A 6 -10.09 -7.01 -10.25
N LEU A 7 -10.37 -5.71 -10.17
CA LEU A 7 -11.30 -5.01 -11.08
C LEU A 7 -10.85 -5.05 -12.55
N LYS A 8 -9.55 -5.27 -12.80
CA LYS A 8 -8.98 -5.27 -14.15
C LYS A 8 -8.96 -6.63 -14.83
N CYS A 9 -8.66 -7.72 -14.10
CA CYS A 9 -8.43 -9.04 -14.70
C CYS A 9 -9.24 -10.18 -14.06
N GLY A 10 -10.05 -9.87 -13.05
CA GLY A 10 -10.85 -10.83 -12.30
C GLY A 10 -10.05 -11.79 -11.41
N GLY A 11 -8.73 -11.59 -11.25
CA GLY A 11 -7.89 -12.40 -10.38
C GLY A 11 -8.28 -12.27 -8.91
N THR A 12 -8.13 -13.34 -8.14
CA THR A 12 -8.45 -13.42 -6.71
C THR A 12 -7.21 -13.45 -5.81
N GLU A 13 -6.03 -13.57 -6.41
CA GLU A 13 -4.76 -13.63 -5.69
C GLU A 13 -4.15 -12.23 -5.57
N PHE A 14 -3.91 -11.83 -4.33
CA PHE A 14 -3.29 -10.56 -3.98
C PHE A 14 -2.12 -10.80 -3.05
N SER A 15 -1.11 -9.93 -3.17
CA SER A 15 0.03 -9.91 -2.25
C SER A 15 0.25 -8.49 -1.74
N GLU A 16 0.95 -8.39 -0.62
CA GLU A 16 1.42 -7.13 -0.07
C GLU A 16 2.91 -6.91 -0.37
N GLY A 17 3.27 -5.67 -0.62
CA GLY A 17 4.66 -5.24 -0.80
C GLY A 17 4.89 -3.86 -0.22
N THR A 18 6.15 -3.49 -0.03
CA THR A 18 6.56 -2.16 0.42
C THR A 18 7.72 -1.66 -0.43
N ASP A 19 7.84 -0.34 -0.52
CA ASP A 19 9.03 0.30 -1.07
C ASP A 19 10.13 0.37 -0.02
N TYR A 20 11.37 0.53 -0.49
CA TYR A 20 12.51 0.89 0.36
C TYR A 20 12.44 2.33 0.89
N THR A 21 11.71 3.21 0.19
CA THR A 21 11.61 4.64 0.55
C THR A 21 10.35 4.90 1.38
N PRO A 22 10.47 5.25 2.67
CA PRO A 22 9.32 5.53 3.51
C PRO A 22 8.72 6.91 3.20
N ILE A 23 7.42 7.06 3.42
CA ILE A 23 6.73 8.35 3.30
C ILE A 23 7.13 9.28 4.45
N ARG A 24 7.29 10.56 4.14
CA ARG A 24 7.64 11.63 5.09
C ARG A 24 6.79 12.86 4.76
N LYS A 25 6.41 13.64 5.77
CA LYS A 25 5.66 14.90 5.58
C LYS A 25 6.48 15.98 4.85
N SER A 26 7.80 15.96 5.02
CA SER A 26 8.74 16.89 4.38
C SER A 26 10.11 16.24 4.26
N LYS A 27 10.99 16.80 3.40
CA LYS A 27 12.37 16.30 3.21
C LYS A 27 13.17 16.25 4.53
N SER A 28 12.92 17.20 5.43
CA SER A 28 13.63 17.32 6.71
C SER A 28 12.96 16.55 7.87
N SER A 29 11.84 15.86 7.63
CA SER A 29 11.14 15.12 8.69
C SER A 29 11.94 13.89 9.12
N PHE A 30 12.19 13.78 10.44
CA PHE A 30 12.75 12.57 11.06
C PHE A 30 11.70 11.46 11.25
N LYS A 31 10.41 11.81 11.22
CA LYS A 31 9.31 10.84 11.27
C LYS A 31 8.99 10.35 9.86
N SER A 32 8.95 9.03 9.68
CA SER A 32 8.61 8.37 8.42
C SER A 32 7.81 7.08 8.64
N SER A 33 7.00 6.68 7.66
CA SER A 33 6.24 5.42 7.70
C SER A 33 6.30 4.70 6.36
N ASN A 34 6.17 3.38 6.36
CA ASN A 34 6.17 2.59 5.13
C ASN A 34 4.84 2.74 4.37
N LYS A 35 4.94 2.64 3.05
CA LYS A 35 3.78 2.50 2.15
C LYS A 35 3.60 1.01 1.87
N ILE A 36 2.44 0.48 2.20
CA ILE A 36 2.07 -0.89 1.93
C ILE A 36 1.16 -0.89 0.71
N TYR A 37 1.59 -1.59 -0.33
CA TYR A 37 0.83 -1.83 -1.55
C TYR A 37 0.17 -3.18 -1.46
N THR A 38 -1.12 -3.26 -1.78
CA THR A 38 -1.77 -4.53 -2.10
C THR A 38 -1.98 -4.55 -3.60
N PHE A 39 -1.48 -5.59 -4.28
CA PHE A 39 -1.55 -5.70 -5.73
C PHE A 39 -1.92 -7.10 -6.17
N CYS A 40 -2.53 -7.18 -7.36
CA CYS A 40 -2.96 -8.43 -7.96
C CYS A 40 -1.75 -9.21 -8.50
N MET A 41 -1.58 -10.44 -8.05
CA MET A 41 -0.48 -11.32 -8.51
C MET A 41 -0.63 -11.76 -9.97
N LYS A 42 -1.85 -11.69 -10.53
CA LYS A 42 -2.13 -12.10 -11.90
C LYS A 42 -1.76 -11.04 -12.95
N CYS A 43 -1.95 -9.75 -12.66
CA CYS A 43 -1.78 -8.70 -13.68
C CYS A 43 -1.03 -7.44 -13.19
N GLY A 44 -0.63 -7.41 -11.92
CA GLY A 44 0.11 -6.30 -11.33
C GLY A 44 -0.72 -5.05 -10.99
N GLU A 45 -2.04 -5.09 -11.16
CA GLU A 45 -2.90 -3.96 -10.78
C GLU A 45 -2.82 -3.71 -9.26
N VAL A 46 -2.50 -2.48 -8.88
CA VAL A 46 -2.51 -2.06 -7.48
C VAL A 46 -3.95 -1.84 -7.05
N ASP A 47 -4.38 -2.61 -6.07
CA ASP A 47 -5.72 -2.53 -5.52
C ASP A 47 -5.82 -1.45 -4.44
N SER A 48 -4.81 -1.32 -3.60
CA SER A 48 -4.79 -0.32 -2.54
C SER A 48 -3.37 0.04 -2.10
N ILE A 49 -3.26 1.27 -1.60
CA ILE A 49 -2.04 1.81 -0.98
C ILE A 49 -2.43 2.33 0.40
N ARG A 50 -1.77 1.85 1.45
CA ARG A 50 -1.98 2.31 2.82
C ARG A 50 -0.68 2.71 3.48
N ILE A 51 -0.78 3.63 4.44
CA ILE A 51 0.33 4.02 5.30
C ILE A 51 0.32 3.10 6.51
N GLU A 52 1.46 2.47 6.82
CA GLU A 52 1.56 1.51 7.92
C GLU A 52 1.23 2.14 9.28
N ASN A 53 1.77 3.32 9.55
CA ASN A 53 1.54 4.06 10.79
C ASN A 53 1.20 5.54 10.50
N PRO A 54 -0.07 5.85 10.17
CA PRO A 54 -0.47 7.23 9.88
C PRO A 54 -0.47 8.12 11.13
N ALA A 55 -0.43 7.57 12.34
CA ALA A 55 -0.48 8.35 13.58
C ALA A 55 0.75 9.24 13.76
N ILE A 56 1.92 8.88 13.20
CA ILE A 56 3.12 9.73 13.24
C ILE A 56 2.94 11.06 12.51
N PHE A 57 1.91 11.14 11.66
CA PHE A 57 1.53 12.31 10.89
C PHE A 57 0.36 13.08 11.51
N LYS A 58 -0.22 12.63 12.62
CA LYS A 58 -1.21 13.44 13.36
C LYS A 58 -0.47 14.35 14.34
N GLN A 59 -0.89 15.61 14.42
CA GLN A 59 -0.48 16.56 15.47
C GLN A 59 -1.51 16.53 16.58
#